data_AF-Q7VAB3-F1
#
_entry.id   AF-Q7VAB3-F1
#
_cell.length_a   1.000
_cell.length_b   1.000
_cell.length_c   1.000
_cell.angle_alpha   90.00
_cell.angle_beta   90.00
_cell.angle_gamma   90.00
#
_symmetry.space_group_name_H-M   'P 1'
#
loop_
_entity.id
_entity.type
_entity.pdbx_description
1 polymer ?
#
loop_
_entity_poly.entity_id
_entity_poly.type
_entity_poly.pdbx_seq_one_letter_code
_entity_poly.pdbx_strand_id
1 'polypeptide(L)' 'MTLSPHKQHKIYIAATMVYGLGSEDPEEVSYCTQIKEEMKKDRKNGNLGISRSN' A
#
# COMPACT_ATOMS: atom_id res chain seq x y z
N MET A 1 2.24 -3.15 -16.98
CA MET A 1 3.15 -4.33 -16.86
C MET A 1 2.95 -4.93 -15.47
N THR A 2 2.96 -6.26 -15.28
CA THR A 2 2.80 -6.83 -13.93
C THR A 2 4.03 -6.45 -13.10
N LEU A 3 3.88 -5.52 -12.15
CA LEU A 3 4.97 -5.06 -11.29
C LEU A 3 5.66 -6.26 -10.65
N SER A 4 6.99 -6.30 -10.70
CA SER A 4 7.76 -7.35 -10.03
C SER A 4 7.40 -7.36 -8.53
N PRO A 5 7.33 -8.53 -7.87
CA PRO A 5 7.02 -8.63 -6.44
C PRO A 5 7.88 -7.71 -5.56
N HIS A 6 9.15 -7.52 -5.93
CA HIS A 6 10.06 -6.62 -5.24
C HIS A 6 9.65 -5.15 -5.35
N LYS A 7 9.19 -4.71 -6.54
CA LYS A 7 8.67 -3.35 -6.74
C LYS A 7 7.37 -3.15 -5.96
N GLN A 8 6.45 -4.13 -6.01
CA GLN A 8 5.20 -4.10 -5.24
C GLN A 8 5.47 -3.95 -3.74
N HIS A 9 6.43 -4.70 -3.19
CA HIS A 9 6.78 -4.61 -1.78
C HIS A 9 7.34 -3.23 -1.38
N LYS A 10 8.21 -2.63 -2.22
CA LYS A 10 8.71 -1.26 -1.99
C LYS A 10 7.59 -0.23 -2.00
N ILE A 11 6.66 -0.34 -2.96
CA ILE A 11 5.51 0.55 -3.08
C ILE A 11 4.58 0.40 -1.87
N TYR A 12 4.34 -0.83 -1.41
CA TYR A 12 3.54 -1.11 -0.22
C TYR A 12 4.14 -0.47 1.05
N ILE A 13 5.45 -0.59 1.26
CA ILE A 13 6.13 0.07 2.39
C ILE A 13 6.01 1.59 2.26
N ALA A 14 6.25 2.15 1.08
CA ALA A 14 6.13 3.59 0.85
C ALA A 14 4.70 4.10 1.11
N ALA A 15 3.69 3.35 0.67
CA ALA A 15 2.28 3.66 0.91
C ALA A 15 1.93 3.62 2.41
N THR A 16 2.40 2.60 3.13
CA THR A 16 2.16 2.39 4.56
C THR A 16 2.80 3.47 5.42
N MET A 17 4.04 3.83 5.11
CA MET A 17 4.84 4.74 5.93
C MET A 17 4.78 6.20 5.46
N VAL A 18 3.96 6.51 4.44
CA VAL A 18 3.81 7.84 3.83
C VAL A 18 5.15 8.40 3.31
N TYR A 19 6.04 7.52 2.84
CA TYR A 19 7.26 7.95 2.16
C TYR A 19 6.92 8.41 0.74
N GLY A 20 7.73 9.34 0.22
CA GLY A 20 7.71 9.69 -1.20
C GLY A 20 8.06 8.46 -2.03
N LEU A 21 7.21 8.10 -2.98
CA LEU A 21 7.42 6.93 -3.86
C LEU A 21 8.74 7.04 -4.64
N GLY A 22 9.21 8.27 -4.87
CA GLY A 22 10.44 8.56 -5.61
C GLY A 22 10.40 8.13 -7.08
N SER A 23 9.23 7.70 -7.56
CA SER A 23 8.99 7.16 -8.89
C SER A 23 7.95 8.02 -9.62
N GLU A 24 8.29 8.39 -10.85
CA GLU A 24 7.41 9.13 -11.77
C GLU A 24 6.56 8.19 -12.65
N ASP A 25 6.74 6.87 -12.50
CA ASP A 25 5.99 5.89 -13.28
C ASP A 25 4.50 5.91 -12.90
N PRO A 26 3.60 6.19 -13.85
CA PRO A 26 2.16 6.32 -13.56
C PRO A 26 1.55 4.99 -13.07
N GLU A 27 2.08 3.85 -13.48
CA GLU A 27 1.66 2.52 -12.97
C GLU A 27 1.99 2.35 -11.47
N GLU A 28 3.17 2.79 -11.03
CA GLU A 28 3.60 2.67 -9.63
C GLU A 28 2.83 3.64 -8.72
N VAL A 29 2.55 4.85 -9.21
CA VAL A 29 1.72 5.85 -8.51
C VAL A 29 0.28 5.37 -8.35
N SER A 30 -0.30 4.78 -9.40
CA SER A 30 -1.65 4.22 -9.36
C SER A 30 -1.75 3.09 -8.34
N TYR A 31 -0.78 2.16 -8.35
CA TYR A 31 -0.73 1.05 -7.40
C TYR A 31 -0.56 1.53 -5.95
N CYS A 32 0.31 2.50 -5.71
CA CYS A 32 0.50 3.13 -4.39
C CYS A 32 -0.80 3.77 -3.88
N THR A 33 -1.55 4.44 -4.76
CA THR A 33 -2.81 5.10 -4.42
C THR A 33 -3.88 4.08 -4.03
N GLN A 34 -4.01 2.97 -4.78
CA GLN A 34 -4.95 1.89 -4.46
C GLN A 34 -4.68 1.30 -3.07
N ILE A 35 -3.41 1.01 -2.73
CA ILE A 35 -3.03 0.51 -1.40
C ILE A 35 -3.42 1.51 -0.31
N LYS A 36 -3.17 2.81 -0.51
CA LYS A 36 -3.55 3.84 0.48
C LYS A 36 -5.06 3.89 0.71
N GLU A 37 -5.86 3.73 -0.34
CA GLU A 37 -7.32 3.68 -0.22
C GLU A 37 -7.81 2.43 0.52
N GLU A 38 -7.24 1.26 0.20
CA GLU A 38 -7.53 0.00 0.89
C GLU A 38 -7.19 0.11 2.38
N MET A 39 -5.99 0.60 2.71
CA MET A 39 -5.59 0.82 4.11
C MET A 39 -6.47 1.84 4.82
N LYS A 40 -6.91 2.90 4.14
CA LYS A 40 -7.84 3.89 4.71
C LYS A 40 -9.21 3.25 5.00
N LYS A 41 -9.68 2.37 4.13
CA LYS A 41 -10.91 1.59 4.31
C LYS A 41 -10.77 0.61 5.47
N ASP A 42 -9.67 -0.12 5.55
CA ASP A 42 -9.39 -1.07 6.64
C ASP A 42 -9.25 -0.37 7.98
N ARG A 43 -8.56 0.78 8.02
CA ARG A 43 -8.49 1.64 9.21
C ARG A 43 -9.86 2.12 9.66
N LYS A 44 -10.74 2.50 8.73
CA LYS A 44 -12.12 2.90 9.04
C LYS A 44 -12.92 1.72 9.60
N ASN A 45 -12.65 0.52 9.13
CA ASN A 45 -13.31 -0.70 9.57
C ASN A 45 -12.70 -1.30 10.85
N GLY A 46 -11.63 -0.70 11.41
CA GLY A 46 -10.94 -1.20 12.59
C GLY A 46 -10.03 -2.41 12.34
N ASN A 47 -9.80 -2.77 11.07
CA ASN A 47 -9.03 -3.95 10.65
C ASN A 47 -7.52 -3.63 10.53
N LEU A 48 -6.95 -2.93 11.51
CA LEU A 48 -5.54 -2.51 11.48
C LEU A 48 -4.56 -3.59 12.01
N GLY A 49 -4.94 -4.85 11.92
CA GLY A 49 -4.10 -5.98 12.32
C GLY A 49 -4.82 -7.32 12.24
N ILE A 50 -4.07 -8.39 12.50
CA ILE A 50 -4.66 -9.71 12.74
C ILE A 50 -5.50 -9.61 14.02
N SER A 51 -6.80 -9.83 13.91
CA SER A 51 -7.67 -10.04 15.07
C SER A 51 -7.08 -11.20 15.88
N ARG A 52 -6.45 -10.89 17.01
CA ARG A 52 -6.03 -11.92 17.94
C ARG A 52 -7.29 -12.48 18.58
N SER A 53 -7.73 -13.64 18.11
CA SER A 53 -8.72 -14.45 18.81
C SER A 53 -8.13 -14.88 20.15
N ASN A 54 -8.85 -14.59 21.23
CA ASN A 54 -8.51 -15.01 22.59
C ASN A 54 -8.92 -16.46 22.82
#